data_AF-A0A7M1R0H0-F1
#
_entry.id   AF-A0A7M1R0H0-F1
#
_cell.length_a   1.000
_cell.length_b   1.000
_cell.length_c   1.000
_cell.angle_alpha   90.00
_cell.angle_beta   90.00
_cell.angle_gamma   90.00
#
_symmetry.space_group_name_H-M   'P 1'
#
loop_
_entity.id
_entity.type
_entity.pdbx_description
1 polymer ?
#
loop_
_entity_poly.entity_id
_entity_poly.type
_entity_poly.pdbx_seq_one_letter_code
_entity_poly.pdbx_strand_id
1 'polypeptide(L)'
;MTRSIHDAEPTRGGGSFLTRASFWSGVGERSVKTFAQALLSMLTTGSVVWGFDWVQALGIAATAVVVSVLTSIADPSRTDMADPV
;
A
#
# COMPACT_ATOMS: atom_id res chain seq x y z
N MET A 1 33.73 -24.11 23.02
CA MET A 1 34.23 -22.85 22.44
C MET A 1 33.68 -22.74 21.02
N THR A 2 32.93 -21.75 20.57
CA THR A 2 32.15 -20.66 21.16
C THR A 2 31.26 -20.27 19.98
N ARG A 3 30.00 -20.73 19.95
CA ARG A 3 29.04 -20.22 18.96
C ARG A 3 28.89 -18.74 19.30
N SER A 4 29.55 -17.90 18.50
CA SER A 4 29.66 -16.46 18.65
C SER A 4 28.26 -15.87 18.60
N ILE A 5 27.71 -15.64 19.78
CA ILE A 5 26.47 -14.95 20.10
C ILE A 5 26.59 -13.44 19.82
N HIS A 6 27.21 -13.05 18.70
CA HIS A 6 27.59 -11.65 18.45
C HIS A 6 27.32 -11.12 17.03
N ASP A 7 26.54 -11.82 16.20
CA ASP A 7 26.04 -11.21 14.96
C ASP A 7 24.79 -10.37 15.25
N ALA A 8 24.97 -9.36 16.12
CA ALA A 8 24.03 -8.26 16.24
C ALA A 8 24.30 -7.33 15.06
N GLU A 9 23.52 -7.46 13.99
CA GLU A 9 23.54 -6.47 12.92
C GLU A 9 23.30 -5.08 13.53
N PRO A 10 24.13 -4.08 13.20
CA PRO A 10 23.90 -2.73 13.66
C PRO A 10 22.58 -2.24 13.06
N THR A 11 21.58 -2.07 13.92
CA THR A 11 20.28 -1.50 13.55
C THR A 11 20.51 -0.12 12.93
N ARG A 12 20.48 -0.08 11.60
CA ARG A 12 20.64 1.13 10.79
C ARG A 12 19.56 2.14 11.17
N GLY A 13 20.00 3.27 11.74
CA GLY A 13 19.33 4.56 11.68
C GLY A 13 17.88 4.62 12.17
N GLY A 14 17.70 5.06 13.42
CA GLY A 14 16.40 5.34 14.02
C GLY A 14 15.65 6.52 13.38
N GLY A 15 14.97 6.26 12.26
CA GLY A 15 13.86 7.08 11.76
C GLY A 15 12.63 6.19 11.63
N SER A 16 11.49 6.61 12.18
CA SER A 16 10.22 5.86 12.08
C SER A 16 9.93 5.55 10.60
N PHE A 17 9.73 4.27 10.24
CA PHE A 17 9.56 3.86 8.83
C PHE A 17 8.44 4.63 8.12
N LEU A 18 7.43 5.07 8.87
CA LEU A 18 6.33 5.93 8.44
C LEU A 18 6.76 7.25 7.81
N THR A 19 7.97 7.75 8.06
CA THR A 19 8.49 9.00 7.49
C THR A 19 9.37 8.79 6.25
N ARG A 20 9.62 7.53 5.83
CA ARG A 20 10.45 7.25 4.65
C ARG A 20 9.68 7.52 3.36
N ALA A 21 10.29 8.23 2.41
CA ALA A 21 9.67 8.53 1.11
C ALA A 21 9.39 7.27 0.26
N SER A 22 10.24 6.24 0.37
CA SER A 22 10.06 4.96 -0.33
C SER A 22 8.80 4.21 0.12
N PHE A 23 8.45 4.30 1.41
CA PHE A 23 7.22 3.73 1.95
C PHE A 23 5.98 4.36 1.29
N TRP A 24 5.90 5.69 1.31
CA TRP A 24 4.79 6.42 0.71
C TRP A 24 4.70 6.25 -0.81
N SER A 25 5.82 6.08 -1.50
CA SER A 25 5.84 5.72 -2.93
C SER A 25 5.15 4.37 -3.18
N GLY A 26 5.50 3.35 -2.38
CA GLY A 26 4.86 2.03 -2.48
C GLY A 26 3.39 2.02 -2.07
N VAL A 27 3.02 2.77 -1.03
CA VAL A 27 1.61 2.96 -0.61
C VAL A 27 0.82 3.64 -1.72
N GLY A 28 1.38 4.67 -2.36
CA GLY A 28 0.76 5.41 -3.45
C GLY A 28 0.50 4.52 -4.66
N GLU A 29 1.50 3.75 -5.11
CA GLU A 29 1.34 2.83 -6.24
C GLU A 29 0.23 1.80 -5.99
N ARG A 30 0.22 1.19 -4.78
CA ARG A 30 -0.80 0.22 -4.38
C ARG A 30 -2.19 0.85 -4.32
N SER A 31 -2.29 2.03 -3.73
CA SER A 31 -3.56 2.76 -3.59
C SER A 31 -4.17 3.10 -4.96
N VAL A 32 -3.35 3.60 -5.90
CA VAL A 32 -3.81 3.93 -7.26
C VAL A 32 -4.24 2.66 -8.02
N LYS A 33 -3.48 1.57 -7.90
CA LYS A 33 -3.88 0.26 -8.45
C LYS A 33 -5.20 -0.21 -7.87
N THR A 34 -5.38 -0.15 -6.56
CA THR A 34 -6.63 -0.52 -5.88
C THR A 34 -7.79 0.33 -6.37
N PHE A 35 -7.60 1.64 -6.51
CA PHE A 35 -8.61 2.55 -7.04
C PHE A 35 -9.06 2.15 -8.45
N ALA A 36 -8.09 1.97 -9.37
CA ALA A 36 -8.37 1.62 -10.76
C ALA A 36 -9.06 0.26 -10.86
N GLN A 37 -8.61 -0.73 -10.09
CA GLN A 37 -9.19 -2.06 -10.06
C GLN A 37 -10.62 -2.04 -9.52
N ALA A 38 -10.87 -1.33 -8.41
CA ALA A 38 -12.20 -1.22 -7.82
C ALA A 38 -13.18 -0.48 -8.76
N LEU A 39 -12.73 0.61 -9.38
CA LEU A 39 -13.55 1.36 -10.34
C LEU A 39 -13.88 0.52 -11.59
N LEU A 40 -12.90 -0.21 -12.12
CA LEU A 40 -13.07 -1.10 -13.25
C LEU A 40 -14.08 -2.21 -12.96
N SER A 41 -14.06 -2.79 -11.75
CA SER A 41 -15.05 -3.81 -11.36
C SER A 41 -16.48 -3.29 -11.45
N MET A 42 -16.71 -2.02 -11.09
CA MET A 42 -18.06 -1.45 -11.14
C MET A 42 -18.51 -1.12 -12.57
N LEU A 43 -17.58 -0.86 -13.50
CA LEU A 43 -17.92 -0.60 -14.91
C LEU A 43 -18.42 -1.86 -15.65
N THR A 44 -18.30 -3.06 -15.07
CA THR A 44 -18.76 -4.30 -15.70
C THR A 44 -20.28 -4.50 -15.66
N THR A 45 -21.04 -3.60 -15.03
CA THR A 45 -22.49 -3.72 -14.79
C THR A 45 -23.38 -3.49 -16.03
N GLY A 46 -22.80 -3.39 -17.24
CA GLY A 46 -23.55 -3.38 -18.51
C GLY A 46 -24.21 -2.03 -18.86
N SER A 47 -24.05 -1.01 -18.03
CA SER A 47 -24.47 0.37 -18.32
C SER A 47 -23.41 1.06 -19.19
N VAL A 48 -23.84 1.88 -20.15
CA VAL A 48 -22.91 2.75 -20.88
C VAL A 48 -22.23 3.72 -19.92
N VAL A 49 -20.97 4.05 -20.16
CA VAL A 49 -20.11 4.91 -19.32
C VAL A 49 -20.82 6.21 -18.89
N TRP A 50 -21.66 6.78 -19.76
CA TRP A 50 -22.40 8.02 -19.49
C TRP A 50 -23.66 7.86 -18.62
N GLY A 51 -24.23 6.65 -18.56
CA GLY A 51 -25.41 6.33 -17.75
C GLY A 51 -25.07 5.73 -16.38
N PHE A 52 -23.79 5.76 -16.03
CA PHE A 52 -23.27 5.11 -14.84
C PHE A 52 -23.36 6.03 -13.61
N ASP A 53 -23.69 5.46 -12.45
CA ASP A 53 -23.67 6.21 -11.19
C ASP A 53 -22.22 6.42 -10.72
N TRP A 54 -21.64 7.50 -11.22
CA TRP A 54 -20.26 7.90 -10.91
C TRP A 54 -20.06 8.23 -9.43
N VAL A 55 -21.09 8.74 -8.75
CA VAL A 55 -20.97 9.12 -7.34
C VAL A 55 -20.83 7.86 -6.50
N GLN A 56 -21.68 6.86 -6.73
CA GLN A 56 -21.59 5.58 -6.03
C GLN A 56 -20.28 4.85 -6.35
N ALA A 57 -19.89 4.79 -7.63
CA ALA A 57 -18.69 4.08 -8.06
C ALA A 57 -17.40 4.69 -7.49
N LEU A 58 -17.28 6.02 -7.53
CA LEU A 58 -16.15 6.72 -6.93
C LEU A 58 -16.13 6.57 -5.42
N GLY A 59 -17.29 6.55 -4.75
CA GLY A 59 -17.40 6.30 -3.31
C GLY A 59 -16.89 4.91 -2.89
N ILE A 60 -17.26 3.87 -3.65
CA ILE A 60 -16.77 2.50 -3.43
C ILE A 60 -15.25 2.43 -3.67
N ALA A 61 -14.78 2.98 -4.79
CA ALA A 61 -13.34 2.98 -5.12
C ALA A 61 -12.51 3.76 -4.08
N ALA A 62 -13.01 4.89 -3.59
CA ALA A 62 -12.36 5.66 -2.52
C ALA A 62 -12.30 4.86 -1.20
N THR A 63 -13.36 4.12 -0.86
CA THR A 63 -13.35 3.25 0.34
C THR A 63 -12.27 2.17 0.22
N ALA A 64 -12.12 1.56 -0.96
CA ALA A 64 -11.07 0.57 -1.21
C ALA A 64 -9.66 1.17 -1.08
N VAL A 65 -9.46 2.42 -1.52
CA VAL A 65 -8.20 3.15 -1.31
C VAL A 65 -7.90 3.36 0.17
N VAL A 66 -8.89 3.79 0.96
CA VAL A 66 -8.72 3.97 2.41
C VAL A 66 -8.29 2.66 3.07
N VAL A 67 -8.93 1.55 2.72
CA VAL A 67 -8.55 0.22 3.22
C VAL A 67 -7.12 -0.15 2.80
N SER A 68 -6.71 0.14 1.56
CA SER A 68 -5.36 -0.11 1.05
C SER A 68 -4.30 0.67 1.85
N VAL A 69 -4.55 1.96 2.11
CA VAL A 69 -3.66 2.81 2.91
C VAL A 69 -3.56 2.29 4.34
N LEU A 70 -4.70 2.02 4.99
CA LEU A 70 -4.72 1.49 6.36
C LEU A 70 -3.99 0.15 6.48
N THR A 71 -4.16 -0.74 5.49
CA THR A 71 -3.46 -2.02 5.45
C THR A 71 -1.95 -1.82 5.32
N SER A 72 -1.51 -0.85 4.50
CA SER A 72 -0.09 -0.54 4.35
C SER A 72 0.54 0.04 5.62
N ILE A 73 -0.24 0.75 6.44
CA ILE A 73 0.20 1.23 7.76
C ILE A 73 0.25 0.08 8.77
N ALA A 74 -0.72 -0.84 8.70
CA ALA A 74 -0.82 -2.01 9.58
C ALA A 74 0.23 -3.09 9.29
N ASP A 75 0.89 -3.05 8.13
CA ASP A 75 1.91 -4.03 7.72
C ASP A 75 3.34 -3.41 7.68
N PRO A 76 3.94 -3.08 8.84
CA PRO A 76 5.29 -2.50 8.93
C PRO A 76 6.38 -3.48 8.44
N SER A 77 6.10 -4.79 8.44
CA SER A 77 7.08 -5.86 8.19
C SER A 77 7.57 -5.98 6.74
N ARG A 78 6.84 -5.44 5.76
CA ARG A 78 7.17 -5.59 4.32
C ARG A 78 8.03 -4.46 3.74
N THR A 79 8.35 -3.44 4.52
CA THR A 79 8.95 -2.20 4.00
C THR A 79 10.43 -2.05 4.35
N ASP A 80 10.97 -2.89 5.23
CA ASP A 80 12.40 -2.99 5.54
C ASP A 80 13.19 -3.92 4.59
N MET A 81 12.51 -4.68 3.70
CA MET A 81 13.16 -5.58 2.73
C MET A 81 13.50 -4.91 1.38
N ALA A 82 13.23 -3.60 1.23
CA ALA A 82 13.43 -2.87 -0.02
C ALA A 82 14.82 -2.21 -0.15
N ASP A 83 15.73 -2.46 0.79
CA ASP A 83 17.14 -2.06 0.69
C ASP A 83 18.05 -3.31 0.71
N PRO A 84 18.15 -4.07 -0.40
CA PRO A 84 19.25 -5.00 -0.55
C PRO A 84 20.51 -4.19 -0.89
N VAL A 85 21.52 -4.31 -0.03
CA VAL A 85 22.92 -4.02 -0.35
C VAL A 85 23.35 -4.63 -1.67
#